data_AF-A0A4U1FA61-F1
#
_entry.id   AF-A0A4U1FA61-F1
#
_cell.length_a   1.000
_cell.length_b   1.000
_cell.length_c   1.000
_cell.angle_alpha   90.00
_cell.angle_beta   90.00
_cell.angle_gamma   90.00
#
_symmetry.space_group_name_H-M   'P 1'
#
loop_
_entity.id
_entity.type
_entity.pdbx_description
1 polymer ?
#
loop_
_entity_poly.entity_id
_entity_poly.type
_entity_poly.pdbx_seq_one_letter_code
_entity_poly.pdbx_strand_id
1 'polypeptide(L)'
;MVEAEISFLESLQDLMQVMEGLFKTTTMTVLSNCPEDVELCHKFIAPGQKDRLEHMLKNNFLIISYTEAVEILKQASQNFTFTPEDSFILWWGADLHTEHEKYLVKHCGDIPVFVINYPLALKPFYMRDNEDSPQHT
;
A
#
# COMPACT_ATOMS: atom_id res chain seq x y z
N MET A 1 16.14 -1.99 -8.55
CA MET A 1 14.99 -1.07 -8.64
C MET A 1 14.45 -1.17 -10.06
N VAL A 2 13.14 -1.29 -10.22
CA VAL A 2 12.49 -1.28 -11.54
C VAL A 2 11.62 -0.03 -11.55
N GLU A 3 11.97 0.93 -12.40
CA GLU A 3 11.32 2.24 -12.51
C GLU A 3 10.74 2.38 -13.92
N ALA A 4 9.52 2.85 -14.02
CA ALA A 4 8.82 3.03 -15.29
C ALA A 4 8.08 4.37 -15.29
N GLU A 5 8.04 5.00 -16.45
CA GLU A 5 7.36 6.28 -16.68
C GLU A 5 6.32 6.10 -17.78
N ILE A 6 5.15 6.71 -17.60
CA ILE A 6 4.03 6.62 -18.53
C ILE A 6 3.48 8.01 -18.78
N SER A 7 3.46 8.42 -20.04
CA SER A 7 2.91 9.71 -20.47
C SER A 7 1.42 9.61 -20.76
N PHE A 8 0.74 10.75 -20.73
CA PHE A 8 -0.67 10.90 -21.12
C PHE A 8 -1.68 10.13 -20.24
N LEU A 9 -1.36 9.96 -18.96
CA LEU A 9 -2.34 9.50 -17.96
C LEU A 9 -3.32 10.62 -17.64
N GLU A 10 -4.61 10.29 -17.51
CA GLU A 10 -5.66 11.25 -17.16
C GLU A 10 -5.82 11.36 -15.64
N SER A 11 -5.56 10.26 -14.93
CA SER A 11 -5.76 10.15 -13.49
C SER A 11 -4.71 9.27 -12.79
N LEU A 12 -4.62 9.41 -11.46
CA LEU A 12 -3.81 8.50 -10.65
C LEU A 12 -4.36 7.05 -10.69
N GLN A 13 -5.65 6.88 -10.96
CA GLN A 13 -6.29 5.57 -11.10
C GLN A 13 -5.65 4.77 -12.24
N ASP A 14 -5.33 5.42 -13.36
CA ASP A 14 -4.70 4.77 -14.51
C ASP A 14 -3.32 4.21 -14.11
N LEU A 15 -2.53 4.99 -13.36
CA LEU A 15 -1.24 4.55 -12.85
C LEU A 15 -1.38 3.36 -11.89
N MET A 16 -2.35 3.42 -10.96
CA MET A 16 -2.60 2.34 -9.99
C MET A 16 -3.02 1.03 -10.68
N GLN A 17 -3.83 1.10 -11.73
CA GLN A 17 -4.20 -0.07 -12.53
C GLN A 17 -2.99 -0.70 -13.22
N VAL A 18 -2.08 0.11 -13.78
CA VAL A 18 -0.84 -0.41 -14.39
C VAL A 18 0.05 -1.05 -13.33
N MET A 19 0.22 -0.43 -12.16
CA MET A 19 1.01 -0.98 -11.05
C MET A 19 0.44 -2.31 -10.56
N GLU A 20 -0.87 -2.37 -10.28
CA GLU A 20 -1.54 -3.60 -9.86
C GLU A 20 -1.42 -4.70 -10.92
N GLY A 21 -1.65 -4.35 -12.19
CA GLY A 21 -1.50 -5.26 -13.33
C GLY A 21 -0.09 -5.83 -13.45
N LEU A 22 0.94 -5.00 -13.28
CA LEU A 22 2.34 -5.42 -13.28
C LEU A 22 2.62 -6.46 -12.18
N PHE A 23 2.22 -6.16 -10.93
CA PHE A 23 2.43 -7.07 -9.80
C PHE A 23 1.70 -8.40 -9.99
N LYS A 24 0.41 -8.36 -10.34
CA LYS A 24 -0.40 -9.56 -10.54
C LYS A 24 0.13 -10.40 -11.70
N THR A 25 0.39 -9.78 -12.85
CA THR A 25 0.87 -10.49 -14.05
C THR A 25 2.22 -11.14 -13.81
N THR A 26 3.16 -10.41 -13.22
CA THR A 26 4.51 -10.94 -12.92
C THR A 26 4.42 -12.12 -11.95
N THR A 27 3.64 -11.97 -10.88
CA THR A 27 3.44 -13.05 -9.90
C THR A 27 2.79 -14.27 -10.53
N MET A 28 1.70 -14.10 -11.28
CA MET A 28 1.03 -15.20 -11.98
C MET A 28 1.95 -15.91 -12.97
N THR A 29 2.80 -15.16 -13.67
CA THR A 29 3.79 -15.71 -14.62
C THR A 29 4.80 -16.62 -13.91
N VAL A 30 5.29 -16.21 -12.74
CA VAL A 30 6.18 -17.05 -11.93
C VAL A 30 5.46 -18.30 -11.43
N LEU A 31 4.22 -18.14 -10.92
CA LEU A 31 3.42 -19.27 -10.43
C LEU A 31 3.10 -20.30 -11.53
N SER A 32 2.85 -19.86 -12.77
CA SER A 32 2.53 -20.76 -13.88
C SER A 32 3.76 -21.41 -14.50
N ASN A 33 4.87 -20.69 -14.59
CA ASN A 33 6.05 -21.15 -15.34
C ASN A 33 7.09 -21.87 -14.46
N CYS A 34 7.07 -21.66 -13.14
CA CYS A 34 8.03 -22.25 -12.21
C CYS A 34 7.35 -23.04 -11.06
N PRO A 35 6.40 -23.97 -11.35
CA PRO A 35 5.60 -24.60 -10.30
C PRO A 35 6.44 -25.45 -9.32
N GLU A 36 7.49 -26.11 -9.80
CA GLU A 36 8.37 -26.94 -8.96
C GLU A 36 9.15 -26.10 -7.93
N ASP A 37 9.73 -24.97 -8.37
CA ASP A 37 10.45 -24.04 -7.50
C ASP A 37 9.50 -23.37 -6.50
N VAL A 38 8.30 -22.99 -6.95
CA VAL A 38 7.26 -22.42 -6.09
C VAL A 38 6.84 -23.40 -5.01
N GLU A 39 6.64 -24.68 -5.36
CA GLU A 39 6.33 -25.73 -4.40
C GLU A 39 7.49 -25.95 -3.40
N LEU A 40 8.74 -25.92 -3.88
CA LEU A 40 9.91 -25.99 -3.02
C LEU A 40 9.94 -24.83 -2.01
N CYS A 41 9.73 -23.59 -2.46
CA CYS A 41 9.64 -22.42 -1.59
C CYS A 41 8.53 -22.55 -0.55
N HIS A 42 7.35 -23.05 -0.95
CA HIS A 42 6.22 -23.26 -0.05
C HIS A 42 6.52 -24.22 1.11
N LYS A 43 7.50 -25.13 0.98
CA LYS A 43 7.94 -26.03 2.07
C LYS A 43 8.71 -25.32 3.19
N PHE A 44 9.27 -24.14 2.91
CA PHE A 44 10.16 -23.42 3.84
C PHE A 44 9.58 -22.12 4.40
N ILE A 45 8.42 -21.68 3.91
CA ILE A 45 7.74 -20.49 4.42
C ILE A 45 6.68 -20.85 5.46
N ALA A 46 6.21 -19.85 6.20
CA ALA A 46 5.15 -20.03 7.18
C ALA A 46 3.86 -20.57 6.53
N PRO A 47 3.07 -21.39 7.25
CA PRO A 47 1.76 -21.83 6.77
C PRO A 47 0.84 -20.64 6.43
N GLY A 48 -0.06 -20.83 5.46
CA GLY A 48 -1.06 -19.83 5.04
C GLY A 48 -0.55 -18.76 4.07
N GLN A 49 0.74 -18.69 3.78
CA GLN A 49 1.27 -17.71 2.81
C GLN A 49 0.78 -17.98 1.38
N LYS A 50 0.59 -19.25 1.00
CA LYS A 50 0.00 -19.61 -0.29
C LYS A 50 -1.42 -19.05 -0.41
N ASP A 51 -2.25 -19.29 0.60
CA ASP A 51 -3.64 -18.81 0.61
C ASP A 51 -3.71 -17.28 0.59
N ARG A 52 -2.81 -16.61 1.33
CA ARG A 52 -2.67 -15.15 1.31
C ARG A 52 -2.28 -14.63 -0.07
N LEU A 53 -1.34 -15.30 -0.74
CA LEU A 53 -0.92 -14.94 -2.10
C LEU A 53 -2.09 -15.09 -3.08
N GLU A 54 -2.81 -16.21 -3.02
CA GLU A 54 -3.98 -16.45 -3.86
C GLU A 54 -5.09 -15.43 -3.58
N HIS A 55 -5.31 -15.09 -2.30
CA HIS A 55 -6.28 -14.07 -1.89
C HIS A 55 -5.94 -12.71 -2.48
N MET A 56 -4.66 -12.30 -2.41
CA MET A 56 -4.19 -11.05 -3.01
C MET A 56 -4.36 -11.03 -4.53
N LEU A 57 -4.09 -12.14 -5.23
CA LEU A 57 -4.20 -12.19 -6.69
C LEU A 57 -5.66 -12.16 -7.17
N LYS A 58 -6.60 -12.71 -6.39
CA LYS A 58 -8.03 -12.77 -6.71
C LYS A 58 -8.77 -11.46 -6.47
N ASN A 59 -8.31 -10.64 -5.53
CA ASN A 59 -8.97 -9.39 -5.14
C ASN A 59 -8.30 -8.17 -5.76
N ASN A 60 -9.06 -7.10 -5.98
CA ASN A 60 -8.49 -5.82 -6.39
C ASN A 60 -7.75 -5.15 -5.23
N PHE A 61 -6.69 -4.42 -5.53
CA PHE A 61 -5.99 -3.65 -4.49
C PHE A 61 -6.87 -2.48 -4.06
N LEU A 62 -6.89 -2.21 -2.75
CA LEU A 62 -7.70 -1.13 -2.21
C LEU A 62 -6.99 0.20 -2.38
N ILE A 63 -7.78 1.27 -2.49
CA ILE A 63 -7.29 2.63 -2.61
C ILE A 63 -7.90 3.42 -1.47
N ILE A 64 -7.04 4.05 -0.67
CA ILE A 64 -7.44 4.97 0.40
C ILE A 64 -6.61 6.23 0.30
N SER A 65 -7.15 7.36 0.71
CA SER A 65 -6.39 8.58 0.91
C SER A 65 -5.52 8.48 2.17
N TYR A 66 -4.47 9.30 2.23
CA TYR A 66 -3.67 9.47 3.44
C TYR A 66 -4.54 9.89 4.63
N THR A 67 -5.51 10.77 4.40
CA THR A 67 -6.44 11.22 5.45
C THR A 67 -7.24 10.05 6.02
N GLU A 68 -7.81 9.20 5.16
CA GLU A 68 -8.52 7.98 5.59
C GLU A 68 -7.57 7.01 6.32
N ALA A 69 -6.35 6.84 5.82
CA ALA A 69 -5.33 6.01 6.48
C ALA A 69 -5.04 6.50 7.91
N VAL A 70 -4.87 7.81 8.10
CA VAL A 70 -4.67 8.42 9.42
C VAL A 70 -5.91 8.23 10.31
N GLU A 71 -7.12 8.37 9.77
CA GLU A 71 -8.36 8.14 10.53
C GLU A 71 -8.51 6.69 10.99
N ILE A 72 -8.20 5.72 10.13
CA ILE A 72 -8.17 4.29 10.47
C ILE A 72 -7.18 4.03 11.60
N LEU A 73 -5.98 4.61 11.52
CA LEU A 73 -4.93 4.44 12.53
C LEU A 73 -5.32 5.08 13.88
N LYS A 74 -6.00 6.22 13.87
CA LYS A 74 -6.52 6.87 15.09
C LYS A 74 -7.60 6.04 15.79
N GLN A 75 -8.37 5.27 15.04
CA GLN A 75 -9.42 4.39 15.58
C GLN A 75 -8.88 3.03 16.03
N ALA A 76 -7.61 2.73 15.75
CA ALA A 76 -7.00 1.47 16.11
C ALA A 76 -6.90 1.33 17.65
N SER A 77 -7.33 0.18 18.17
CA SER A 77 -7.25 -0.09 19.62
C SER A 77 -5.86 -0.55 20.08
N GLN A 78 -4.88 -0.62 19.18
CA GLN A 78 -3.51 -1.06 19.50
C GLN A 78 -2.59 0.14 19.72
N ASN A 79 -1.66 -0.01 20.66
CA ASN A 79 -0.63 1.01 20.89
C ASN A 79 0.47 0.87 19.83
N PHE A 80 0.75 1.95 19.11
CA PHE A 80 1.86 2.04 18.17
C PHE A 80 3.12 2.55 18.88
N THR A 81 4.28 1.99 18.53
CA THR A 81 5.57 2.33 19.15
C THR A 81 6.05 3.71 18.70
N PHE A 82 5.81 4.06 17.44
CA PHE A 82 6.09 5.34 16.84
C PHE A 82 4.87 6.26 16.96
N THR A 83 4.54 6.58 18.20
CA THR A 83 3.73 7.73 18.54
C THR A 83 4.70 8.87 18.89
N PRO A 84 4.69 10.03 18.20
CA PRO A 84 5.54 11.15 18.57
C PRO A 84 5.34 11.47 20.06
N GLU A 85 6.44 11.71 20.77
CA GLU A 85 6.53 11.73 22.24
C GLU A 85 5.63 12.76 22.96
N ASP A 86 4.87 13.58 22.24
CA ASP A 86 3.97 14.60 22.81
C ASP A 86 2.48 14.48 22.42
N SER A 87 2.04 13.40 21.75
CA SER A 87 0.61 13.26 21.43
C SER A 87 0.13 11.83 21.31
N PHE A 88 -0.93 11.53 22.03
CA PHE A 88 -1.75 10.31 21.99
C PHE A 88 -2.42 10.05 20.61
N ILE A 89 -1.97 10.69 19.53
CA ILE A 89 -2.65 10.75 18.24
C ILE A 89 -1.59 10.83 17.13
N LEU A 90 -1.65 9.90 16.18
CA LEU A 90 -1.02 10.07 14.86
C LEU A 90 -1.63 11.33 14.22
N TRP A 91 -0.90 12.46 14.22
CA TRP A 91 -1.43 13.68 13.63
C TRP A 91 -1.32 13.64 12.11
N TRP A 92 -2.28 14.29 11.45
CA TRP A 92 -2.23 14.49 10.01
C TRP A 92 -0.96 15.31 9.68
N GLY A 93 -0.17 14.85 8.71
CA GLY A 93 1.15 15.43 8.39
C GLY A 93 2.36 14.65 8.92
N ALA A 94 2.16 13.55 9.67
CA ALA A 94 3.24 12.62 10.02
C ALA A 94 3.38 11.51 8.97
N ASP A 95 4.62 11.07 8.72
CA ASP A 95 4.85 9.94 7.81
C ASP A 95 4.36 8.61 8.42
N LEU A 96 4.03 7.65 7.56
CA LEU A 96 3.61 6.32 8.00
C LEU A 96 4.84 5.44 8.24
N HIS A 97 4.87 4.75 9.37
CA HIS A 97 5.91 3.79 9.71
C HIS A 97 5.44 2.36 9.37
N THR A 98 6.39 1.43 9.30
CA THR A 98 6.14 0.01 8.97
C THR A 98 5.01 -0.64 9.78
N GLU A 99 4.85 -0.27 11.07
CA GLU A 99 3.76 -0.80 11.89
C GLU A 99 2.38 -0.26 11.49
N HIS A 100 2.31 1.01 11.05
CA HIS A 100 1.11 1.66 10.54
C HIS A 100 0.70 1.00 9.22
N GLU A 101 1.65 0.82 8.29
CA GLU A 101 1.42 0.17 6.99
C GLU A 101 0.90 -1.25 7.15
N LYS A 102 1.53 -2.04 8.03
CA LYS A 102 1.09 -3.42 8.33
C LYS A 102 -0.32 -3.45 8.93
N TYR A 103 -0.65 -2.49 9.80
CA TYR A 103 -1.99 -2.39 10.37
C TYR A 103 -3.02 -2.06 9.28
N LEU A 104 -2.73 -1.10 8.40
CA LEU A 104 -3.63 -0.72 7.31
C LEU A 104 -3.93 -1.89 6.39
N VAL A 105 -2.90 -2.65 5.97
CA VAL A 105 -3.10 -3.86 5.15
C VAL A 105 -4.00 -4.87 5.85
N LYS A 106 -3.79 -5.10 7.15
CA LYS A 106 -4.62 -6.04 7.94
C LYS A 106 -6.06 -5.52 8.09
N HIS A 107 -6.24 -4.24 8.39
CA HIS A 107 -7.55 -3.60 8.49
C HIS A 107 -8.32 -3.68 7.17
N CYS A 108 -7.61 -3.54 6.06
CA CYS A 108 -8.14 -3.61 4.70
C CYS A 108 -8.32 -5.05 4.19
N GLY A 109 -8.27 -6.07 5.05
CA GLY A 109 -8.56 -7.45 4.68
C GLY A 109 -7.39 -8.23 4.09
N ASP A 110 -6.16 -7.91 4.49
CA ASP A 110 -4.93 -8.61 4.06
C ASP A 110 -4.69 -8.59 2.54
N ILE A 111 -5.09 -7.49 1.89
CA ILE A 111 -4.81 -7.17 0.50
C ILE A 111 -3.94 -5.91 0.39
N PRO A 112 -3.11 -5.79 -0.65
CA PRO A 112 -2.33 -4.58 -0.89
C PRO A 112 -3.22 -3.35 -1.00
N VAL A 113 -2.71 -2.23 -0.48
CA VAL A 113 -3.41 -0.97 -0.38
C VAL A 113 -2.55 0.13 -1.00
N PHE A 114 -3.12 0.86 -1.94
CA PHE A 114 -2.59 2.14 -2.38
C PHE A 114 -3.03 3.23 -1.42
N VAL A 115 -2.07 3.97 -0.88
CA VAL A 115 -2.33 5.20 -0.11
C VAL A 115 -2.00 6.38 -1.00
N ILE A 116 -2.97 7.26 -1.25
CA ILE A 116 -2.85 8.39 -2.17
C ILE A 116 -3.04 9.74 -1.45
N ASN A 117 -2.73 10.84 -2.13
CA ASN A 117 -2.97 12.21 -1.64
C ASN A 117 -2.28 12.47 -0.29
N TYR A 118 -0.97 12.21 -0.25
CA TYR A 118 -0.14 12.52 0.91
C TYR A 118 0.04 14.03 1.05
N PRO A 119 0.18 14.57 2.27
CA PRO A 119 0.53 15.97 2.49
C PRO A 119 1.74 16.39 1.66
N LEU A 120 1.65 17.54 0.99
CA LEU A 120 2.70 18.09 0.13
C LEU A 120 4.07 18.10 0.83
N ALA A 121 4.10 18.48 2.11
CA ALA A 121 5.32 18.56 2.91
C ALA A 121 6.02 17.21 3.15
N LEU A 122 5.34 16.08 2.96
CA LEU A 122 5.88 14.73 3.12
C LEU A 122 6.42 14.14 1.81
N LYS A 123 6.19 14.78 0.67
CA LYS A 123 6.54 14.23 -0.64
C LYS A 123 7.55 15.09 -1.40
N PRO A 124 8.30 14.49 -2.34
CA PRO A 124 9.26 15.22 -3.15
C PRO A 124 8.61 16.31 -4.01
N PHE A 125 9.40 17.34 -4.33
CA PHE A 125 8.96 18.53 -5.07
C PHE A 125 8.37 18.26 -6.47
N TYR A 126 8.60 17.07 -7.04
CA TYR A 126 8.14 16.70 -8.38
C TYR A 126 6.79 16.00 -8.40
N MET A 127 6.19 15.73 -7.22
CA MET A 127 4.82 15.22 -7.16
C MET A 127 3.83 16.33 -7.54
N ARG A 128 2.77 15.95 -8.24
CA ARG A 128 1.70 16.89 -8.61
C ARG A 128 0.92 17.31 -7.36
N ASP A 129 0.74 18.61 -7.17
CA ASP A 129 -0.14 19.21 -6.15
C ASP A 129 -1.61 18.99 -6.56
N ASN A 130 -2.44 18.56 -5.60
CA ASN A 130 -3.89 18.38 -5.81
C ASN A 130 -4.66 19.70 -5.80
N GLU A 131 -4.02 20.82 -5.44
CA GLU A 131 -4.60 22.18 -5.37
C GLU A 131 -5.77 22.30 -4.38
N ASP A 132 -5.83 21.41 -3.38
CA ASP A 132 -6.92 21.27 -2.42
C ASP A 132 -6.67 22.07 -1.12
N SER A 133 -7.17 23.31 -1.08
CA SER A 133 -7.09 24.12 0.15
C SER A 133 -8.17 23.74 1.19
N PRO A 134 -7.87 23.68 2.50
CA PRO A 134 -6.58 24.02 3.15
C PRO A 134 -5.66 22.80 3.38
N GLN A 135 -5.97 21.63 2.82
CA GLN A 135 -5.28 20.38 3.14
C GLN A 135 -3.92 20.29 2.45
N HIS A 136 -3.77 20.77 1.21
CA HIS A 136 -2.52 20.76 0.45
C HIS A 136 -1.89 19.36 0.35
N THR A 137 -2.56 18.48 -0.41
CA THR A 137 -2.14 17.10 -0.70
C THR A 137 -1.58 16.89 -2.11
#